data_AF-A0A5S3WPI5-F1
#
_entry.id   AF-A0A5S3WPI5-F1
#
_cell.length_a   1.000
_cell.length_b   1.000
_cell.length_c   1.000
_cell.angle_alpha   90.00
_cell.angle_beta   90.00
_cell.angle_gamma   90.00
#
_symmetry.space_group_name_H-M   'P 1'
#
loop_
_entity.id
_entity.type
_entity.pdbx_description
1 polymer ?
#
loop_
_entity_poly.entity_id
_entity_poly.type
_entity_poly.pdbx_seq_one_letter_code
_entity_poly.pdbx_strand_id
1 'polypeptide(L)'
;LNNGTLTVSATQADTAGNTSTAATQTITLDNAAPSAVTITTPIETDGLVNAAEDNDVLITGSGAEAGNSVTVTITDNNSSVSRTVTAD
;
A
#
# COMPACT_ATOMS: atom_id res chain seq x y z
N LEU A 1 -16.45 -6.85 9.24
CA LEU A 1 -15.68 -6.28 10.35
C LEU A 1 -15.12 -4.95 9.86
N ASN A 2 -15.07 -3.93 10.71
CA ASN A 2 -14.51 -2.64 10.34
C ASN A 2 -13.03 -2.62 10.72
N ASN A 3 -12.24 -1.83 10.00
CA ASN A 3 -10.86 -1.58 10.39
C ASN A 3 -10.80 -0.97 11.80
N GLY A 4 -9.69 -1.21 12.48
CA GLY A 4 -9.45 -0.81 13.85
C GLY A 4 -9.39 -1.99 14.83
N THR A 5 -9.59 -1.69 16.11
CA THR A 5 -9.50 -2.69 17.19
C THR A 5 -10.74 -3.57 17.21
N LEU A 6 -10.53 -4.89 17.11
CA LEU A 6 -11.55 -5.92 17.28
C LEU A 6 -11.33 -6.66 18.60
N THR A 7 -12.42 -7.13 19.21
CA THR A 7 -12.39 -7.97 20.41
C THR A 7 -12.83 -9.39 20.05
N VAL A 8 -11.99 -10.37 20.34
CA VAL A 8 -12.31 -11.80 20.29
C VAL A 8 -12.80 -12.23 21.67
N SER A 9 -13.88 -13.01 21.73
CA SER A 9 -14.46 -13.52 22.97
C SER A 9 -14.81 -15.00 22.83
N ALA A 10 -14.49 -15.80 23.84
CA ALA A 10 -14.80 -17.22 23.90
C ALA A 10 -15.37 -17.60 25.27
N THR A 11 -16.41 -18.42 25.28
CA THR A 11 -17.03 -19.03 26.47
C THR A 11 -17.23 -20.53 26.21
N GLN A 12 -17.27 -21.33 27.27
CA GLN A 12 -17.72 -22.73 27.19
C GLN A 12 -18.97 -22.92 28.04
N ALA A 13 -19.83 -23.86 27.64
CA ALA A 13 -20.91 -24.37 28.48
C ALA A 13 -20.79 -25.89 28.64
N ASP A 14 -21.14 -26.43 29.80
CA ASP A 14 -21.19 -27.88 30.05
C ASP A 14 -22.62 -28.45 29.88
N THR A 15 -22.76 -29.77 29.92
CA THR A 15 -24.05 -30.47 29.77
C THR A 15 -25.03 -30.16 30.90
N ALA A 16 -24.54 -29.74 32.07
CA ALA A 16 -25.38 -29.35 33.21
C ALA A 16 -25.86 -27.88 33.11
N GLY A 17 -25.37 -27.12 32.14
CA GLY A 17 -25.76 -25.73 31.88
C GLY A 17 -24.86 -24.66 32.53
N ASN A 18 -23.71 -25.04 33.10
CA ASN A 18 -22.77 -24.05 33.64
C ASN A 18 -21.99 -23.37 32.52
N THR A 19 -21.81 -22.05 32.58
CA THR A 19 -21.05 -21.28 31.57
C THR A 19 -19.76 -20.70 32.19
N SER A 20 -18.64 -20.76 31.47
CA SER A 20 -17.40 -20.12 31.91
C SER A 20 -17.49 -18.60 31.85
N THR A 21 -16.59 -17.92 32.56
CA THR A 21 -16.27 -16.52 32.25
C THR A 21 -15.71 -16.43 30.82
N ALA A 22 -15.95 -15.31 30.15
CA ALA A 22 -15.40 -15.06 28.82
C ALA A 22 -13.89 -14.82 28.88
N ALA A 23 -13.13 -15.54 28.05
CA ALA A 23 -11.77 -15.17 27.70
C ALA A 23 -11.83 -14.15 26.55
N THR A 24 -11.08 -13.04 26.65
CA THR A 24 -11.09 -11.99 25.63
C THR A 24 -9.69 -11.59 25.20
N GLN A 25 -9.50 -11.28 23.91
CA GLN A 25 -8.25 -10.73 23.36
C GLN A 25 -8.56 -9.67 22.31
N THR A 26 -7.71 -8.65 22.21
CA THR A 26 -7.82 -7.60 21.18
C THR A 26 -6.89 -7.89 20.00
N ILE A 27 -7.38 -7.65 18.79
CA ILE A 27 -6.59 -7.66 17.55
C ILE A 27 -6.86 -6.37 16.76
N THR A 28 -6.01 -6.05 15.79
CA THR A 28 -6.25 -4.94 14.85
C THR A 28 -6.57 -5.51 13.47
N LEU A 29 -7.68 -5.10 12.89
CA LEU A 29 -7.97 -5.32 11.48
C LEU A 29 -7.54 -4.08 10.70
N ASP A 30 -6.63 -4.28 9.77
CA ASP A 30 -6.32 -3.29 8.73
C ASP A 30 -6.35 -3.99 7.37
N ASN A 31 -7.37 -3.68 6.59
CA ASN A 31 -7.54 -4.12 5.21
C ASN A 31 -7.73 -2.93 4.27
N ALA A 32 -7.40 -1.70 4.72
CA ALA A 32 -7.41 -0.54 3.86
C ALA A 32 -6.25 -0.66 2.86
N ALA A 33 -6.56 -0.58 1.57
CA ALA A 33 -5.53 -0.48 0.55
C ALA A 33 -4.91 0.93 0.56
N PRO A 34 -3.62 1.08 0.18
CA PRO A 34 -3.05 2.39 -0.01
C PRO A 34 -3.82 3.22 -1.04
N SER A 35 -3.79 4.54 -0.88
CA SER A 35 -4.30 5.47 -1.88
C SER A 35 -3.65 5.26 -3.25
N ALA A 36 -4.44 5.42 -4.32
CA ALA A 36 -3.92 5.30 -5.68
C ALA A 36 -2.92 6.43 -5.97
N VAL A 37 -1.75 6.05 -6.50
CA VAL A 37 -0.74 7.01 -6.97
C VAL A 37 -1.06 7.48 -8.39
N THR A 38 -0.58 8.67 -8.72
CA THR A 38 -0.67 9.26 -10.06
C THR A 38 0.73 9.56 -10.60
N ILE A 39 0.84 9.56 -11.93
CA ILE A 39 2.02 10.04 -12.64
C ILE A 39 1.63 11.36 -13.30
N THR A 40 2.39 12.42 -13.04
CA THR A 40 2.20 13.70 -13.72
C THR A 40 2.62 13.56 -15.16
N THR A 41 1.77 14.03 -16.08
CA THR A 41 2.08 14.06 -17.52
C THR A 41 2.10 15.50 -18.03
N PRO A 42 2.87 15.80 -19.10
CA PRO A 42 3.80 14.89 -19.78
C PRO A 42 4.95 14.39 -18.89
N ILE A 43 5.50 13.21 -19.21
CA ILE A 43 6.85 12.82 -18.74
C ILE A 43 7.83 13.64 -19.55
N GLU A 44 8.86 14.18 -18.90
CA GLU A 44 9.55 15.34 -19.43
C GLU A 44 8.56 16.48 -19.75
N THR A 45 9.03 17.51 -20.47
CA THR A 45 8.18 18.66 -20.80
C THR A 45 7.18 18.40 -21.93
N ASP A 46 7.34 17.30 -22.68
CA ASP A 46 6.62 17.07 -23.93
C ASP A 46 6.16 15.60 -24.15
N GLY A 47 6.49 14.68 -23.25
CA GLY A 47 6.12 13.27 -23.37
C GLY A 47 7.08 12.44 -24.21
N LEU A 48 8.24 13.01 -24.57
CA LEU A 48 9.27 12.36 -25.35
C LEU A 48 10.57 12.37 -24.54
N VAL A 49 11.26 11.24 -24.54
CA VAL A 49 12.63 11.16 -24.02
C VAL A 49 13.56 11.10 -25.22
N ASN A 50 14.35 12.16 -25.42
CA ASN A 50 15.35 12.25 -26.47
C ASN A 50 16.75 11.90 -25.96
N ALA A 51 17.76 11.89 -26.85
CA ALA A 51 19.12 11.49 -26.52
C ALA A 51 19.84 12.41 -25.50
N ALA A 52 19.32 13.61 -25.23
CA ALA A 52 19.85 14.47 -24.18
C ALA A 52 19.22 14.19 -22.80
N GLU A 53 18.02 13.59 -22.77
CA GLU A 53 17.23 13.33 -21.57
C GLU A 53 17.36 11.88 -21.06
N ASP A 54 17.79 10.95 -21.91
CA ASP A 54 17.79 9.50 -21.64
C ASP A 54 18.59 9.08 -20.38
N ASN A 55 19.55 9.89 -19.95
CA ASN A 55 20.38 9.64 -18.77
C ASN A 55 19.82 10.25 -17.47
N ASP A 56 18.81 11.14 -17.55
CA ASP A 56 18.21 11.82 -16.39
C ASP A 56 16.70 12.06 -16.61
N VAL A 57 15.96 10.97 -16.82
CA VAL A 57 14.51 11.05 -17.04
C VAL A 57 13.79 11.49 -15.76
N LEU A 58 13.08 12.61 -15.81
CA LEU A 58 12.29 13.13 -14.71
C LEU A 58 10.87 12.57 -14.73
N ILE A 59 10.53 11.83 -13.67
CA ILE A 59 9.18 11.32 -13.42
C ILE A 59 8.68 11.90 -12.10
N THR A 60 7.56 12.63 -12.15
CA THR A 60 6.89 13.16 -10.95
C THR A 60 5.50 12.54 -10.80
N GLY A 61 4.98 12.55 -9.57
CA GLY A 61 3.69 11.97 -9.24
C GLY A 61 3.20 12.42 -7.87
N SER A 62 2.02 11.97 -7.48
CA SER A 62 1.41 12.28 -6.17
C SER A 62 0.46 11.18 -5.72
N GLY A 63 -0.07 11.28 -4.50
CA GLY A 63 -1.10 10.39 -3.97
C GLY A 63 -0.54 9.19 -3.19
N ALA A 64 0.78 9.07 -3.09
CA ALA A 64 1.40 8.10 -2.20
C ALA A 64 1.20 8.51 -0.73
N GLU A 65 1.06 7.53 0.13
CA GLU A 65 0.96 7.73 1.56
C GLU A 65 2.35 7.96 2.16
N ALA A 66 2.48 8.98 3.01
CA ALA A 66 3.74 9.39 3.59
C ALA A 66 4.50 8.24 4.26
N GLY A 67 5.80 8.12 3.97
CA GLY A 67 6.65 7.07 4.51
C GLY A 67 6.51 5.70 3.86
N ASN A 68 5.56 5.51 2.94
CA ASN A 68 5.42 4.26 2.17
C ASN A 68 6.29 4.27 0.91
N SER A 69 6.62 3.08 0.42
CA SER A 69 7.43 2.92 -0.78
C SER A 69 6.62 3.10 -2.06
N VAL A 70 7.16 3.85 -3.01
CA VAL A 70 6.66 3.95 -4.39
C VAL A 70 7.69 3.33 -5.31
N THR A 71 7.27 2.38 -6.15
CA THR A 71 8.12 1.78 -7.18
C THR A 71 7.67 2.24 -8.55
N VAL A 72 8.57 2.88 -9.28
CA VAL A 72 8.38 3.31 -10.67
C VAL A 72 9.17 2.36 -11.56
N THR A 73 8.53 1.86 -12.62
CA THR A 73 9.14 0.96 -13.60
C THR A 73 8.95 1.51 -15.00
N ILE A 74 10.06 1.64 -15.74
CA ILE A 74 10.09 1.96 -17.16
C ILE A 74 10.36 0.66 -17.91
N THR A 75 9.61 0.39 -18.98
CA THR A 75 9.76 -0.82 -19.82
C THR A 75 9.65 -0.46 -21.29
N ASP A 76 10.42 -1.13 -22.14
CA ASP A 76 10.38 -0.98 -23.61
C ASP A 76 9.98 -2.30 -24.31
N ASN A 77 9.34 -3.23 -23.58
CA ASN A 77 9.02 -4.62 -23.96
C ASN A 77 10.23 -5.56 -24.05
N ASN A 78 11.47 -5.05 -24.12
CA ASN A 78 12.69 -5.85 -24.17
C ASN A 78 13.46 -5.84 -22.85
N SER A 79 13.39 -4.74 -22.11
CA SER A 79 14.08 -4.49 -20.85
C SER A 79 13.21 -3.68 -19.90
N SER A 80 13.53 -3.77 -18.61
CA SER A 80 12.89 -2.95 -17.58
C SER A 80 13.92 -2.37 -16.63
N VAL A 81 13.65 -1.14 -16.19
CA VAL A 81 14.39 -0.46 -15.12
C VAL A 81 13.39 -0.02 -14.07
N SER A 82 13.66 -0.38 -12.81
CA SER A 82 12.84 0.02 -11.67
C SER A 82 13.63 0.87 -10.69
N ARG A 83 12.95 1.83 -10.07
CA ARG A 83 13.44 2.60 -8.93
C ARG A 83 12.38 2.64 -7.86
N THR A 84 12.80 2.44 -6.62
CA THR A 84 11.94 2.55 -5.44
C THR A 84 12.38 3.75 -4.62
N VAL A 85 11.42 4.60 -4.27
CA VAL A 85 11.60 5.76 -3.41
C VAL A 85 10.64 5.68 -2.22
N THR A 86 10.90 6.43 -1.18
CA THR A 86 9.96 6.62 -0.07
C THR A 86 9.20 7.92 -0.31
N ALA A 87 7.87 7.87 -0.20
CA ALA A 87 7.03 9.05 -0.25
C ALA A 87 7.32 9.97 0.93
N ASP A 88 7.22 11.28 0.70
CA ASP A 88 7.51 12.37 1.63
C ASP A 88 6.59 12.39 2.86
#